data_AF-A0A9P1N383-F1
#
_entry.id   AF-A0A9P1N383-F1
#
_cell.length_a   1.000
_cell.length_b   1.000
_cell.length_c   1.000
_cell.angle_alpha   90.00
_cell.angle_beta   90.00
_cell.angle_gamma   90.00
#
_symmetry.space_group_name_H-M   'P 1'
#
loop_
_entity.id
_entity.type
_entity.pdbx_description
1 polymer ?
#
loop_
_entity_poly.entity_id
_entity_poly.type
_entity_poly.pdbx_seq_one_letter_code
_entity_poly.pdbx_strand_id
1 'polypeptide(L)'
;MQHVVQKATLRWANSECERKNLPADADNKRAVLQKALPLIRFPLMKIDEFALFVEPTGLLSDREMNKIFKYLAVNPSDRPVLIYSDRVRCSISKTECVVSRFQRTENRWGYNGTPDRIKFTVDRRIFVVGLGLYGSVLEQHEYKVQIKIIHCGTSKTLAEHDTSFEPVEILPGITYIASALIRGADSYYGTKGLRRIMLNEGDVTFQFTYAAMNNNGTSVEDGQIPEIVFYVAHK
;
A
#
# COMPACT_ATOMS: atom_id res chain seq x y z
N MET A 1 14.53 -2.25 9.09
CA MET A 1 14.14 -1.80 7.72
C MET A 1 14.56 -0.35 7.47
N GLN A 2 14.41 0.59 8.42
CA GLN A 2 14.90 1.97 8.27
C GLN A 2 16.43 2.07 8.14
N HIS A 3 17.20 1.22 8.85
CA HIS A 3 18.67 1.17 8.71
C HIS A 3 19.12 0.79 7.28
N VAL A 4 18.32 0.02 6.54
CA VAL A 4 18.62 -0.35 5.14
C VAL A 4 18.51 0.87 4.22
N VAL A 5 17.48 1.68 4.41
CA VAL A 5 17.30 2.93 3.67
C VAL A 5 18.45 3.88 3.97
N GLN A 6 18.82 4.06 5.23
CA GLN A 6 19.96 4.89 5.61
C GLN A 6 21.28 4.40 5.00
N LYS A 7 21.53 3.08 5.01
CA LYS A 7 22.72 2.49 4.38
C LYS A 7 22.75 2.72 2.87
N ALA A 8 21.61 2.59 2.19
CA ALA A 8 21.49 2.89 0.77
C ALA A 8 21.72 4.38 0.48
N THR A 9 21.18 5.26 1.32
CA THR A 9 21.38 6.70 1.23
C THR A 9 22.86 7.09 1.41
N LEU A 10 23.58 6.46 2.33
CA LEU A 10 25.02 6.67 2.51
C LEU A 10 25.84 6.19 1.31
N ARG A 11 25.49 5.03 0.74
CA ARG A 11 26.13 4.53 -0.49
C ARG A 11 25.94 5.51 -1.64
N TRP A 12 24.72 6.01 -1.82
CA TRP A 12 24.43 7.03 -2.83
C TRP A 12 25.22 8.32 -2.57
N ALA A 13 25.28 8.78 -1.31
CA ALA A 13 26.03 9.99 -0.94
C ALA A 13 27.53 9.85 -1.24
N ASN A 14 28.13 8.68 -0.98
CA ASN A 14 29.53 8.40 -1.36
C ASN A 14 29.73 8.57 -2.87
N SER A 15 28.90 7.91 -3.68
CA SER A 15 29.00 7.96 -5.14
C SER A 15 28.75 9.36 -5.70
N GLU A 16 27.86 10.15 -5.08
CA GLU A 16 27.63 11.54 -5.48
C GLU A 16 28.78 12.47 -5.08
N CYS A 17 29.43 12.24 -3.95
CA CYS A 17 30.67 12.95 -3.59
C CYS A 17 31.75 12.67 -4.63
N GLU A 18 31.98 11.41 -4.99
CA GLU A 18 32.93 11.00 -6.04
C GLU A 18 32.60 11.66 -7.39
N ARG A 19 31.33 11.63 -7.80
CA ARG A 19 30.86 12.26 -9.06
C ARG A 19 31.10 13.78 -9.09
N LYS A 20 31.09 14.43 -7.93
CA LYS A 20 31.35 15.88 -7.78
C LYS A 20 32.83 16.19 -7.49
N ASN A 21 33.72 15.20 -7.50
CA ASN A 21 35.12 15.33 -7.10
C ASN A 21 35.27 15.91 -5.67
N LEU A 22 34.39 15.52 -4.76
CA LEU A 22 34.45 15.89 -3.34
C LEU A 22 34.93 14.70 -2.50
N PRO A 23 35.73 14.92 -1.45
CA PRO A 23 36.02 13.89 -0.46
C PRO A 23 34.74 13.37 0.19
N ALA A 24 34.64 12.06 0.40
CA ALA A 24 33.47 11.43 1.02
C ALA A 24 33.46 11.55 2.56
N ASP A 25 33.72 12.75 3.08
CA ASP A 25 33.58 13.07 4.51
C ASP A 25 32.11 13.34 4.89
N ALA A 26 31.85 13.45 6.20
CA ALA A 26 30.50 13.60 6.73
C ALA A 26 29.82 14.90 6.27
N ASP A 27 30.56 16.00 6.18
CA ASP A 27 30.02 17.30 5.78
C ASP A 27 29.64 17.31 4.29
N ASN A 28 30.49 16.75 3.44
CA ASN A 28 30.22 16.61 2.01
C ASN A 28 29.05 15.65 1.76
N LYS A 29 28.99 14.52 2.47
CA LYS A 29 27.83 13.59 2.43
C LYS A 29 26.54 14.30 2.81
N ARG A 30 26.58 15.10 3.88
CA ARG A 30 25.43 15.88 4.34
C ARG A 30 25.04 16.94 3.31
N ALA A 31 26.01 17.60 2.68
CA ALA A 31 25.81 18.61 1.65
C ALA A 31 25.23 18.03 0.35
N VAL A 32 25.59 16.82 -0.07
CA VAL A 32 24.97 16.18 -1.24
C VAL A 32 23.56 15.66 -0.93
N LEU A 33 23.31 15.25 0.32
CA LEU A 33 22.00 14.75 0.73
C LEU A 33 20.97 15.86 0.95
N GLN A 34 21.34 17.05 1.44
CA GLN A 34 20.50 18.25 1.59
C GLN A 34 18.99 17.96 1.80
N LYS A 35 18.19 18.01 0.73
CA LYS A 35 16.73 17.86 0.75
C LYS A 35 16.24 16.43 1.05
N ALA A 36 17.07 15.43 0.82
CA ALA A 36 16.78 14.03 1.09
C ALA A 36 17.01 13.63 2.55
N LEU A 37 17.91 14.32 3.27
CA LEU A 37 18.25 13.97 4.65
C LEU A 37 17.03 14.03 5.61
N PRO A 38 16.16 15.06 5.57
CA PRO A 38 14.95 15.10 6.40
C PRO A 38 13.91 13.99 6.07
N LEU A 39 14.02 13.35 4.90
CA LEU A 39 13.12 12.26 4.49
C LEU A 39 13.48 10.92 5.14
N ILE A 40 14.70 10.81 5.70
CA ILE A 40 15.11 9.66 6.51
C ILE A 40 14.38 9.72 7.84
N ARG A 41 13.71 8.62 8.18
CA ARG A 41 12.86 8.54 9.38
C ARG A 41 13.61 7.91 10.53
N PHE A 42 14.64 8.61 11.02
CA PHE A 42 15.36 8.23 12.24
C PHE A 42 14.46 7.95 13.45
N PRO A 43 13.34 8.67 13.67
CA PRO A 43 12.44 8.40 14.81
C PRO A 43 11.75 7.03 14.77
N LEU A 44 11.81 6.34 13.63
CA LEU A 44 11.25 5.00 13.45
C LEU A 44 12.28 3.87 13.58
N MET A 45 13.54 4.21 13.87
CA MET A 45 14.57 3.22 14.19
C MET A 45 14.45 2.79 15.65
N LYS A 46 14.86 1.55 15.95
CA LYS A 46 15.07 1.17 17.35
C LYS A 46 16.31 1.89 17.90
N ILE A 47 16.35 2.12 19.21
CA ILE A 47 17.44 2.86 19.86
C ILE A 47 18.81 2.20 19.68
N ASP A 48 18.85 0.86 19.69
CA ASP A 48 20.03 0.04 19.44
C ASP A 48 20.49 0.16 17.98
N GLU A 49 19.58 0.06 17.01
CA GLU A 49 19.88 0.26 15.59
C GLU A 49 20.42 1.67 15.32
N PHE A 50 19.83 2.70 15.96
CA PHE A 50 20.27 4.07 15.80
C PHE A 50 21.69 4.28 16.34
N ALA A 51 21.99 3.75 17.52
CA ALA A 51 23.32 3.81 18.12
C ALA A 51 24.37 3.04 17.29
N LEU A 52 24.03 1.86 16.76
CA LEU A 52 24.98 1.02 16.02
C LEU A 52 25.26 1.51 14.59
N PHE A 53 24.25 2.08 13.90
CA PHE A 53 24.34 2.33 12.46
C PHE A 53 24.30 3.80 12.06
N VAL A 54 23.80 4.71 12.91
CA VAL A 54 23.68 6.14 12.57
C VAL A 54 24.74 6.97 13.27
N GLU A 55 24.95 6.75 14.57
CA GLU A 55 25.95 7.49 15.36
C GLU A 55 27.37 7.46 14.75
N PRO A 56 27.92 6.31 14.30
CA PRO A 56 29.29 6.26 13.79
C PRO A 56 29.49 6.97 12.44
N THR A 57 28.41 7.42 11.80
CA THR A 57 28.46 7.93 10.42
C THR A 57 28.82 9.41 10.34
N GLY A 58 28.73 10.14 11.46
CA GLY A 58 28.94 11.59 11.52
C GLY A 58 27.91 12.42 10.72
N LEU A 59 26.88 11.78 10.15
CA LEU A 59 25.93 12.44 9.25
C LEU A 59 25.04 13.45 10.00
N LEU A 60 24.81 13.21 11.29
CA LEU A 60 23.98 14.03 12.16
C LEU A 60 24.86 14.80 13.14
N SER A 61 24.51 16.05 13.40
CA SER A 61 25.17 16.84 14.44
C SER A 61 24.85 16.28 15.84
N ASP A 62 25.73 16.52 16.82
CA ASP A 62 25.50 16.10 18.22
C ASP A 62 24.15 16.59 18.76
N ARG A 63 23.71 17.78 18.35
CA ARG A 63 22.41 18.33 18.73
C ARG A 63 21.24 17.55 18.14
N GLU A 64 21.35 17.10 16.89
CA GLU A 64 20.35 16.25 16.23
C GLU A 64 20.35 14.85 16.85
N MET A 65 21.54 14.26 17.05
CA MET A 65 21.72 12.97 17.70
C MET A 65 21.05 12.93 19.07
N ASN A 66 21.35 13.91 19.93
CA ASN A 66 20.76 14.00 21.27
C ASN A 66 19.24 14.16 21.24
N LYS A 67 18.69 14.93 20.30
CA LYS A 67 17.24 15.09 20.15
C LYS A 67 16.58 13.77 19.73
N ILE A 68 17.17 13.04 18.79
CA ILE A 68 16.63 11.75 18.33
C ILE A 68 16.76 10.70 19.44
N PHE A 69 17.89 10.63 20.14
CA PHE A 69 18.04 9.73 21.30
C PHE A 69 16.98 10.02 22.37
N LYS A 70 16.79 11.29 22.72
CA LYS A 70 15.72 11.68 23.65
C LYS A 70 14.36 11.25 23.14
N TYR A 71 14.05 11.49 21.85
CA TYR A 71 12.80 11.06 21.24
C TYR A 71 12.56 9.54 21.34
N LEU A 72 13.61 8.73 21.12
CA LEU A 72 13.54 7.27 21.15
C LEU A 72 13.47 6.69 22.59
N ALA A 73 14.01 7.41 23.58
CA ALA A 73 14.11 6.92 24.96
C ALA A 73 12.92 7.31 25.86
N VAL A 74 12.18 8.38 25.53
CA VAL A 74 11.13 8.93 26.40
C VAL A 74 9.71 8.57 25.95
N ASN A 75 8.77 8.72 26.87
CA ASN A 75 7.34 8.55 26.59
C ASN A 75 6.83 9.57 25.56
N PRO A 76 5.79 9.24 24.78
CA PRO A 76 5.24 10.14 23.75
C PRO A 76 4.97 11.57 24.21
N SER A 77 4.51 11.76 25.44
CA SER A 77 4.21 13.07 26.03
C SER A 77 5.44 13.98 26.22
N ASP A 78 6.63 13.39 26.35
CA ASP A 78 7.89 14.11 26.64
C ASP A 78 8.81 14.22 25.42
N ARG A 79 8.34 13.79 24.24
CA ARG A 79 9.15 13.74 23.02
C ARG A 79 9.45 15.14 22.50
N PRO A 80 10.72 15.44 22.15
CA PRO A 80 11.06 16.71 21.53
C PRO A 80 10.54 16.77 20.09
N VAL A 81 10.28 17.98 19.59
CA VAL A 81 9.95 18.19 18.18
C VAL A 81 11.20 17.95 17.32
N LEU A 82 11.03 17.13 16.27
CA LEU A 82 12.09 16.76 15.32
C LEU A 82 11.80 17.34 13.93
N ILE A 83 12.87 17.57 13.17
CA ILE A 83 12.78 17.91 11.73
C ILE A 83 12.58 16.66 10.86
N TYR A 84 12.74 15.49 11.44
CA TYR A 84 12.60 14.19 10.77
C TYR A 84 11.19 13.66 10.98
N SER A 85 10.60 13.10 9.92
CA SER A 85 9.27 12.53 10.00
C SER A 85 9.26 11.31 10.93
N ASP A 86 8.40 11.37 11.94
CA ASP A 86 8.07 10.26 12.84
C ASP A 86 6.83 9.47 12.37
N ARG A 87 6.25 9.86 11.24
CA ARG A 87 5.15 9.14 10.62
C ARG A 87 5.68 7.88 9.97
N VAL A 88 5.20 6.73 10.44
CA VAL A 88 5.38 5.43 9.79
C VAL A 88 5.01 5.58 8.31
N ARG A 89 5.87 5.09 7.41
CA ARG A 89 5.45 4.87 6.01
C ARG A 89 4.35 3.82 6.10
N CYS A 90 3.09 4.24 5.96
CA CYS A 90 1.86 3.44 6.11
C CYS A 90 2.02 2.25 7.08
N SER A 91 1.42 2.29 8.28
CA SER A 91 1.44 1.20 9.29
C SER A 91 0.65 -0.06 8.86
N ILE A 92 0.86 -0.42 7.62
CA ILE A 92 0.48 -1.59 6.89
C ILE A 92 1.28 -2.75 7.48
N SER A 93 0.57 -3.79 7.91
CA SER A 93 1.14 -5.12 8.13
C SER A 93 2.22 -5.43 7.08
N LYS A 94 3.37 -5.97 7.48
CA LYS A 94 4.38 -6.43 6.49
C LYS A 94 3.87 -7.59 5.61
N THR A 95 2.77 -8.21 6.01
CA THR A 95 2.16 -9.32 5.31
C THR A 95 0.99 -8.80 4.48
N GLU A 96 1.16 -8.86 3.16
CA GLU A 96 0.08 -8.66 2.20
C GLU A 96 -0.97 -9.76 2.36
N CYS A 97 -2.23 -9.37 2.35
CA CYS A 97 -3.37 -10.27 2.47
C CYS A 97 -4.21 -10.19 1.20
N VAL A 98 -4.81 -11.32 0.83
CA VAL A 98 -5.69 -11.43 -0.33
C VAL A 98 -7.01 -12.05 0.13
N VAL A 99 -8.11 -11.45 -0.28
CA VAL A 99 -9.44 -12.06 -0.15
C VAL A 99 -9.91 -12.50 -1.52
N SER A 100 -10.08 -13.81 -1.72
CA SER A 100 -10.61 -14.39 -2.95
C SER A 100 -12.09 -14.75 -2.73
N ARG A 101 -12.99 -14.18 -3.54
CA ARG A 101 -14.43 -14.26 -3.27
C ARG A 101 -15.19 -15.38 -3.97
N PHE A 102 -14.56 -16.07 -4.92
CA PHE A 102 -15.17 -17.14 -5.71
C PHE A 102 -14.60 -18.50 -5.37
N GLN A 103 -15.44 -19.54 -5.44
CA GLN A 103 -15.02 -20.92 -5.19
C GLN A 103 -14.69 -21.69 -6.47
N ARG A 104 -15.08 -21.15 -7.63
CA ARG A 104 -14.88 -21.78 -8.94
C ARG A 104 -14.59 -20.72 -9.99
N THR A 105 -14.00 -21.17 -11.08
CA THR A 105 -13.67 -20.36 -12.25
C THR A 105 -14.31 -21.01 -13.48
N GLU A 106 -15.00 -20.21 -14.27
CA GLU A 106 -15.60 -20.57 -15.55
C GLU A 106 -15.04 -19.64 -16.64
N ASN A 107 -15.35 -19.91 -17.91
CA ASN A 107 -14.82 -19.16 -19.05
C ASN A 107 -15.90 -18.36 -19.80
N ARG A 108 -15.45 -17.36 -20.58
CA ARG A 108 -16.24 -16.46 -21.43
C ARG A 108 -17.00 -15.36 -20.69
N TRP A 109 -16.25 -14.41 -20.15
CA TRP A 109 -16.76 -13.12 -19.69
C TRP A 109 -16.31 -12.00 -20.63
N GLY A 110 -17.28 -11.36 -21.26
CA GLY A 110 -17.07 -10.36 -22.31
C GLY A 110 -17.09 -8.91 -21.82
N TYR A 111 -16.54 -8.02 -22.64
CA TYR A 111 -16.31 -6.62 -22.29
C TYR A 111 -16.84 -5.66 -23.36
N ASN A 112 -17.95 -4.98 -23.06
CA ASN A 112 -18.61 -4.04 -23.98
C ASN A 112 -18.51 -2.57 -23.51
N GLY A 113 -17.49 -2.23 -22.72
CA GLY A 113 -17.27 -0.88 -22.19
C GLY A 113 -18.06 -0.54 -20.91
N THR A 114 -18.79 -1.51 -20.35
CA THR A 114 -19.41 -1.43 -19.02
C THR A 114 -18.40 -1.94 -17.98
N PRO A 115 -18.14 -1.23 -16.88
CA PRO A 115 -17.25 -1.71 -15.83
C PRO A 115 -17.90 -2.82 -15.01
N ASP A 116 -17.09 -3.76 -14.56
CA ASP A 116 -17.44 -4.73 -13.53
C ASP A 116 -17.37 -4.06 -12.14
N ARG A 117 -18.40 -4.26 -11.32
CA ARG A 117 -18.52 -3.56 -10.02
C ARG A 117 -19.04 -4.48 -8.92
N ILE A 118 -18.44 -4.37 -7.74
CA ILE A 118 -18.90 -5.06 -6.54
C ILE A 118 -18.79 -4.15 -5.31
N LYS A 119 -19.79 -4.16 -4.44
CA LYS A 119 -19.71 -3.46 -3.15
C LYS A 119 -19.05 -4.36 -2.12
N PHE A 120 -18.25 -3.77 -1.25
CA PHE A 120 -17.68 -4.46 -0.11
C PHE A 120 -17.70 -3.59 1.16
N THR A 121 -17.71 -4.25 2.31
CA THR A 121 -17.57 -3.65 3.64
C THR A 121 -16.68 -4.55 4.48
N VAL A 122 -15.93 -3.97 5.40
CA VAL A 122 -15.02 -4.69 6.29
C VAL A 122 -15.33 -4.37 7.75
N ASP A 123 -14.97 -5.27 8.65
CA ASP A 123 -15.13 -5.10 10.10
C ASP A 123 -13.90 -4.47 10.78
N ARG A 124 -12.78 -4.39 10.08
CA ARG A 124 -11.54 -3.77 10.55
C ARG A 124 -10.99 -2.76 9.55
N ARG A 125 -10.20 -1.80 10.06
CA ARG A 125 -9.49 -0.84 9.25
C ARG A 125 -8.40 -1.56 8.44
N ILE A 126 -8.42 -1.37 7.12
CA ILE A 126 -7.45 -1.96 6.18
C ILE A 126 -6.97 -0.91 5.18
N PHE A 127 -5.93 -1.26 4.44
CA PHE A 127 -5.42 -0.50 3.31
C PHE A 127 -5.45 -1.36 2.05
N VAL A 128 -6.33 -1.04 1.11
CA VAL A 128 -6.43 -1.73 -0.18
C VAL A 128 -5.36 -1.21 -1.13
N VAL A 129 -4.62 -2.10 -1.77
CA VAL A 129 -3.51 -1.76 -2.68
C VAL A 129 -3.72 -2.25 -4.10
N GLY A 130 -4.68 -3.16 -4.32
CA GLY A 130 -4.97 -3.65 -5.65
C GLY A 130 -6.25 -4.48 -5.72
N LEU A 131 -6.66 -4.77 -6.95
CA LEU A 131 -7.71 -5.71 -7.28
C LEU A 131 -7.10 -6.81 -8.15
N GLY A 132 -7.36 -8.07 -7.82
CA GLY A 132 -7.09 -9.17 -8.75
C GLY A 132 -8.24 -9.29 -9.74
N LEU A 133 -7.92 -9.56 -11.00
CA LEU A 133 -8.85 -9.66 -12.13
C LEU A 133 -8.57 -10.97 -12.88
N TYR A 134 -9.61 -11.60 -13.42
CA TYR A 134 -9.38 -12.74 -14.31
C TYR A 134 -8.89 -12.28 -15.68
N GLY A 135 -7.91 -13.00 -16.21
CA GLY A 135 -7.33 -12.76 -17.53
C GLY A 135 -7.93 -13.61 -18.65
N SER A 136 -7.24 -13.62 -19.79
CA SER A 136 -7.73 -14.26 -21.02
C SER A 136 -7.88 -15.77 -20.91
N VAL A 137 -8.87 -16.30 -21.62
CA VAL A 137 -9.02 -17.73 -21.90
C VAL A 137 -8.04 -18.19 -23.00
N LEU A 138 -7.49 -17.25 -23.79
CA LEU A 138 -6.52 -17.50 -24.85
C LEU A 138 -5.10 -17.22 -24.36
N GLU A 139 -4.11 -17.90 -24.93
CA GLU A 139 -2.78 -18.04 -24.30
C GLU A 139 -2.00 -16.73 -24.11
N GLN A 140 -2.26 -15.67 -24.90
CA GLN A 140 -1.68 -14.33 -24.70
C GLN A 140 -2.60 -13.22 -25.23
N HIS A 141 -3.14 -12.37 -24.35
CA HIS A 141 -3.85 -11.15 -24.71
C HIS A 141 -3.53 -10.00 -23.75
N GLU A 142 -3.37 -8.81 -24.30
CA GLU A 142 -3.21 -7.58 -23.53
C GLU A 142 -4.58 -7.00 -23.18
N TYR A 143 -4.75 -6.61 -21.92
CA TYR A 143 -5.95 -5.91 -21.44
C TYR A 143 -5.62 -4.47 -21.08
N LYS A 144 -6.48 -3.55 -21.51
CA LYS A 144 -6.51 -2.20 -20.94
C LYS A 144 -7.50 -2.19 -19.80
N VAL A 145 -6.99 -1.91 -18.60
CA VAL A 145 -7.78 -1.95 -17.37
C VAL A 145 -7.73 -0.59 -16.70
N GLN A 146 -8.85 -0.17 -16.16
CA GLN A 146 -8.92 0.93 -15.21
C GLN A 146 -9.64 0.46 -13.95
N ILE A 147 -8.93 0.42 -12.83
CA ILE A 147 -9.48 0.05 -11.53
C ILE A 147 -9.79 1.29 -10.69
N LYS A 148 -10.87 1.24 -9.91
CA LYS A 148 -11.27 2.30 -8.97
C LYS A 148 -11.77 1.75 -7.65
N ILE A 149 -11.51 2.49 -6.57
CA ILE A 149 -12.17 2.34 -5.28
C ILE A 149 -13.02 3.58 -5.02
N ILE A 150 -14.32 3.39 -4.79
CA ILE A 150 -15.29 4.49 -4.66
C ILE A 150 -16.00 4.38 -3.31
N HIS A 151 -16.09 5.48 -2.57
CA HIS A 151 -16.88 5.53 -1.34
C HIS A 151 -18.37 5.57 -1.68
N CYS A 152 -19.14 4.54 -1.29
CA CYS A 152 -20.52 4.37 -1.77
C CYS A 152 -21.47 5.48 -1.29
N GLY A 153 -21.28 6.01 -0.08
CA GLY A 153 -22.16 7.04 0.49
C GLY A 153 -21.95 8.44 -0.09
N THR A 154 -20.78 8.72 -0.66
CA THR A 154 -20.42 10.06 -1.18
C THR A 154 -20.15 10.06 -2.68
N SER A 155 -20.13 8.88 -3.30
CA SER A 155 -19.72 8.67 -4.71
C SER A 155 -18.33 9.21 -5.05
N LYS A 156 -17.49 9.50 -4.04
CA LYS A 156 -16.13 10.01 -4.25
C LYS A 156 -15.20 8.86 -4.62
N THR A 157 -14.49 9.00 -5.74
CA THR A 157 -13.37 8.13 -6.10
C THR A 157 -12.20 8.39 -5.16
N LEU A 158 -11.75 7.34 -4.47
CA LEU A 158 -10.63 7.38 -3.53
C LEU A 158 -9.30 7.02 -4.20
N ALA A 159 -9.34 6.15 -5.20
CA ALA A 159 -8.22 5.86 -6.07
C ALA A 159 -8.70 5.43 -7.46
N GLU A 160 -7.87 5.73 -8.45
CA GLU A 160 -8.06 5.40 -9.86
C GLU A 160 -6.68 5.15 -10.47
N HIS A 161 -6.46 3.97 -11.05
CA HIS A 161 -5.20 3.62 -11.69
C HIS A 161 -5.38 2.45 -12.66
N ASP A 162 -4.37 2.16 -13.47
CA ASP A 162 -4.43 1.11 -14.49
C ASP A 162 -4.27 -0.33 -13.90
N THR A 163 -3.45 -0.53 -12.85
CA THR A 163 -3.13 -1.89 -12.35
C THR A 163 -2.89 -2.01 -10.85
N SER A 164 -2.46 -0.96 -10.14
CA SER A 164 -2.25 -0.98 -8.69
C SER A 164 -2.49 0.41 -8.09
N PHE A 165 -2.85 0.47 -6.81
CA PHE A 165 -3.11 1.72 -6.11
C PHE A 165 -1.97 2.07 -5.14
N GLU A 166 -1.75 3.37 -4.94
CA GLU A 166 -1.27 3.82 -3.63
C GLU A 166 -2.27 3.36 -2.55
N PRO A 167 -1.81 2.88 -1.38
CA PRO A 167 -2.69 2.27 -0.40
C PRO A 167 -3.89 3.13 -0.02
N VAL A 168 -5.09 2.61 -0.26
CA VAL A 168 -6.37 3.28 -0.01
C VAL A 168 -6.91 2.85 1.33
N GLU A 169 -7.08 3.80 2.23
CA GLU A 169 -7.67 3.55 3.53
C GLU A 169 -9.15 3.18 3.43
N ILE A 170 -9.49 2.02 3.99
CA ILE A 170 -10.86 1.50 4.11
C ILE A 170 -11.21 1.42 5.59
N LEU A 171 -12.26 2.14 5.97
CA LEU A 171 -12.74 2.20 7.35
C LEU A 171 -13.79 1.10 7.61
N PRO A 172 -13.82 0.55 8.84
CA PRO A 172 -14.77 -0.48 9.20
C PRO A 172 -16.21 0.04 9.15
N GLY A 173 -17.13 -0.80 8.71
CA GLY A 173 -18.57 -0.50 8.63
C GLY A 173 -18.98 0.44 7.50
N ILE A 174 -18.04 0.97 6.72
CA ILE A 174 -18.34 1.81 5.55
C ILE A 174 -18.38 0.93 4.28
N THR A 175 -19.37 1.18 3.42
CA THR A 175 -19.48 0.49 2.13
C THR A 175 -18.70 1.22 1.03
N TYR A 176 -17.87 0.45 0.33
CA TYR A 176 -17.08 0.90 -0.81
C TYR A 176 -17.47 0.09 -2.05
N ILE A 177 -17.14 0.61 -3.23
CA ILE A 177 -17.32 -0.07 -4.51
C ILE A 177 -15.94 -0.29 -5.11
N ALA A 178 -15.60 -1.55 -5.37
CA ALA A 178 -14.51 -1.91 -6.26
C ALA A 178 -15.06 -1.93 -7.69
N SER A 179 -14.39 -1.24 -8.60
CA SER A 179 -14.80 -1.11 -10.00
C SER A 179 -13.61 -1.40 -10.91
N ALA A 180 -13.83 -2.17 -11.97
CA ALA A 180 -12.84 -2.45 -12.99
C ALA A 180 -13.45 -2.26 -14.38
N LEU A 181 -12.97 -1.28 -15.14
CA LEU A 181 -13.29 -1.14 -16.55
C LEU A 181 -12.22 -1.89 -17.34
N ILE A 182 -12.60 -3.05 -17.89
CA ILE A 182 -11.69 -3.91 -18.63
C ILE A 182 -12.02 -3.80 -20.12
N ARG A 183 -11.00 -3.70 -20.96
CA ARG A 183 -11.10 -3.71 -22.42
C ARG A 183 -10.12 -4.72 -22.97
N GLY A 184 -10.63 -5.71 -23.69
CA GLY A 184 -9.86 -6.79 -24.29
C GLY A 184 -10.77 -7.93 -24.71
N ALA A 185 -10.17 -9.08 -25.03
CA ALA A 185 -10.89 -10.30 -25.40
C ALA A 185 -11.63 -10.94 -24.21
N ASP A 186 -12.48 -11.92 -24.48
CA ASP A 186 -13.16 -12.67 -23.43
C ASP A 186 -12.17 -13.28 -22.42
N SER A 187 -12.58 -13.23 -21.15
CA SER A 187 -11.78 -13.69 -20.01
C SER A 187 -12.44 -14.85 -19.28
N TYR A 188 -11.72 -15.41 -18.31
CA TYR A 188 -12.35 -16.21 -17.26
C TYR A 188 -13.21 -15.33 -16.35
N TYR A 189 -14.11 -15.96 -15.58
CA TYR A 189 -14.84 -15.31 -14.49
C TYR A 189 -15.05 -16.29 -13.34
N GLY A 190 -15.37 -15.74 -12.18
CA GLY A 190 -15.61 -16.54 -11.00
C GLY A 190 -17.08 -16.89 -10.85
N THR A 191 -17.35 -18.04 -10.24
CA THR A 191 -18.69 -18.48 -9.88
C THR A 191 -18.72 -18.98 -8.44
N LYS A 192 -19.93 -19.17 -7.90
CA LYS A 192 -20.16 -19.58 -6.50
C LYS A 192 -19.53 -18.61 -5.50
N GLY A 193 -19.75 -17.33 -5.73
CA GLY A 193 -19.20 -16.28 -4.90
C GLY A 193 -19.78 -16.25 -3.48
N LEU A 194 -18.92 -15.92 -2.51
CA LEU A 194 -19.25 -15.90 -1.10
C LEU A 194 -19.61 -14.48 -0.66
N ARG A 195 -20.79 -14.34 -0.04
CA ARG A 195 -21.26 -13.04 0.49
C ARG A 195 -20.43 -12.56 1.68
N ARG A 196 -19.92 -13.47 2.51
CA ARG A 196 -19.14 -13.14 3.71
C ARG A 196 -17.93 -14.07 3.79
N ILE A 197 -16.75 -13.50 4.00
CA ILE A 197 -15.49 -14.23 4.06
C ILE A 197 -14.70 -13.72 5.26
N MET A 198 -14.27 -14.66 6.11
CA MET A 198 -13.42 -14.38 7.26
C MET A 198 -12.02 -14.87 6.95
N LEU A 199 -11.04 -13.97 7.03
CA LEU A 199 -9.64 -14.27 6.75
C LEU A 199 -8.90 -14.52 8.07
N ASN A 200 -7.94 -15.45 8.06
CA ASN A 200 -7.03 -15.77 9.16
C ASN A 200 -7.73 -15.88 10.52
N GLU A 201 -8.59 -16.90 10.70
CA GLU A 201 -9.28 -17.21 11.97
C GLU A 201 -9.91 -15.99 12.69
N GLY A 202 -10.42 -15.01 11.95
CA GLY A 202 -11.16 -13.85 12.49
C GLY A 202 -10.42 -12.52 12.49
N ASP A 203 -9.35 -12.39 11.71
CA ASP A 203 -8.56 -11.17 11.67
C ASP A 203 -9.19 -10.07 10.81
N VAL A 204 -9.84 -10.39 9.70
CA VAL A 204 -10.68 -9.45 8.93
C VAL A 204 -11.85 -10.18 8.29
N THR A 205 -13.04 -9.61 8.38
CA THR A 205 -14.23 -10.09 7.69
C THR A 205 -14.59 -9.16 6.54
N PHE A 206 -14.68 -9.71 5.33
CA PHE A 206 -15.25 -9.02 4.18
C PHE A 206 -16.70 -9.42 3.99
N GLN A 207 -17.55 -8.43 3.69
CA GLN A 207 -18.92 -8.63 3.26
C GLN A 207 -19.11 -8.02 1.88
N PHE A 208 -19.46 -8.84 0.90
CA PHE A 208 -19.74 -8.42 -0.47
C PHE A 208 -21.24 -8.23 -0.68
N THR A 209 -21.62 -7.17 -1.39
CA THR A 209 -23.00 -6.89 -1.76
C THR A 209 -23.10 -6.43 -3.21
N TYR A 210 -24.29 -6.56 -3.78
CA TYR A 210 -24.53 -6.22 -5.18
C TYR A 210 -24.37 -4.71 -5.44
N ALA A 211 -23.57 -4.36 -6.44
CA ALA A 211 -23.48 -3.00 -6.95
C ALA A 211 -24.51 -2.80 -8.06
N ALA A 212 -25.65 -2.16 -7.75
CA ALA A 212 -26.68 -1.91 -8.75
C ALA A 212 -26.19 -0.96 -9.85
N MET A 213 -26.63 -1.23 -11.08
CA MET A 213 -26.38 -0.46 -12.31
C MET A 213 -24.91 -0.44 -12.76
N ASN A 214 -24.72 -0.56 -14.08
CA ASN A 214 -23.41 -0.40 -14.74
C ASN A 214 -22.32 -1.32 -14.16
N ASN A 215 -22.61 -2.62 -14.02
CA ASN A 215 -21.74 -3.61 -13.35
C ASN A 215 -21.29 -4.77 -14.25
N ASN A 216 -21.56 -4.70 -15.55
CA ASN A 216 -21.21 -5.71 -16.56
C ASN A 216 -21.66 -7.15 -16.22
N GLY A 217 -22.70 -7.30 -15.40
CA GLY A 217 -23.19 -8.61 -14.94
C GLY A 217 -22.51 -9.13 -13.68
N THR A 218 -21.44 -8.48 -13.20
CA THR A 218 -20.76 -8.87 -11.96
C THR A 218 -21.71 -8.75 -10.76
N SER A 219 -21.83 -9.83 -10.01
CA SER A 219 -22.67 -9.98 -8.83
C SER A 219 -21.87 -10.51 -7.64
N VAL A 220 -22.56 -10.79 -6.53
CA VAL A 220 -21.92 -11.46 -5.39
C VAL A 220 -21.55 -12.89 -5.77
N GLU A 221 -22.38 -13.53 -6.59
CA GLU A 221 -22.31 -14.94 -6.96
C GLU A 221 -21.38 -15.20 -8.14
N ASP A 222 -21.30 -14.27 -9.12
CA ASP A 222 -20.59 -14.49 -10.38
C ASP A 222 -19.88 -13.22 -10.91
N GLY A 223 -18.85 -13.39 -11.74
CA GLY A 223 -18.24 -12.33 -12.54
C GLY A 223 -16.78 -12.02 -12.24
N GLN A 224 -16.40 -10.74 -12.38
CA GLN A 224 -15.02 -10.24 -12.25
C GLN A 224 -14.69 -9.74 -10.85
N ILE A 225 -13.45 -9.26 -10.68
CA ILE A 225 -12.89 -8.81 -9.38
C ILE A 225 -12.91 -9.99 -8.39
N PRO A 226 -12.21 -11.10 -8.69
CA PRO A 226 -12.09 -12.22 -7.77
C PRO A 226 -11.42 -11.84 -6.46
N GLU A 227 -10.50 -10.88 -6.49
CA GLU A 227 -9.61 -10.63 -5.37
C GLU A 227 -9.49 -9.16 -5.00
N ILE A 228 -9.39 -8.89 -3.70
CA ILE A 228 -8.93 -7.60 -3.17
C ILE A 228 -7.63 -7.86 -2.42
N VAL A 229 -6.59 -7.11 -2.81
CA VAL A 229 -5.25 -7.17 -2.18
C VAL A 229 -5.15 -6.02 -1.20
N PHE A 230 -4.81 -6.33 0.05
CA PHE A 230 -4.85 -5.36 1.13
C PHE A 230 -3.87 -5.67 2.25
N TYR A 231 -3.74 -4.71 3.15
CA TYR A 231 -2.99 -4.83 4.39
C TYR A 231 -3.86 -4.50 5.58
N VAL A 232 -3.69 -5.25 6.67
CA VAL A 232 -4.36 -4.96 7.94
C VAL A 232 -3.64 -3.81 8.65
N ALA A 233 -4.39 -2.83 9.13
CA ALA A 233 -3.83 -1.80 10.00
C ALA A 233 -3.48 -2.42 11.37
N HIS A 234 -2.27 -2.18 11.87
CA HIS A 234 -1.95 -2.55 13.25
C HIS A 234 -2.86 -1.79 14.23
N LYS A 235 -3.24 -2.48 15.32
CA LYS A 235 -3.98 -1.89 16.45
C LYS A 235 -3.17 -0.78 17.11
#